data_AF-A0A953P9P9-F1
#
_entry.id   AF-A0A953P9P9-F1
#
_cell.length_a   1.000
_cell.length_b   1.000
_cell.length_c   1.000
_cell.angle_alpha   90.00
_cell.angle_beta   90.00
_cell.angle_gamma   90.00
#
_symmetry.space_group_name_H-M   'P 1'
#
loop_
_entity.id
_entity.type
_entity.pdbx_description
1 polymer ?
#
loop_
_entity_poly.entity_id
_entity_poly.type
_entity_poly.pdbx_seq_one_letter_code
_entity_poly.pdbx_strand_id
1 'polypeptide(L)'
;MMKMQRLFLLCLPLSALLFAAAPPVDASPSQARIVRLSFVQGEVSFTRSATSDPLAGQNIAWEAAVANLPIRQGYVLATLQGRAEVEFESGAVAFLAENSVLEFFDLSLDDGARITRLVLRQGTASFSVQPARGDFFSVTGADFTAEPAGRGLFRMENFDDGSTIAVRKGRVKIVAKSLTSELNSGESLAFGPDATAIPPAGQLPAKDEFDAWVSYRADAANTAAASSLTYVSSPYYSSGFADLYSYGGWFSYAGYGYCWRPSGVGLGWSPFTTGNWFFDPFMGWTWVSYEPWGWVPYHFGSWIFDPSYGWIWVPSGFSGWGAPAWRPSTAVWVHSGGTTGIVPLHPLDRRGKSPLNLSQGVIGTAGVPIHSVGQSSSNARAAWKVLKSPQQDALAPAITRGIPPVRVSRTLAATGAVQGSQGSSIQYDSKERKFVNANTAVPGSPANPDSVPAAASAQPVAPASVRSEVAPAAVNARTTEAAPRVDSAAATPRSSRATPPPPAPLRTYTPPPPPRASSATSTGNHSQPAPARSNSGADRSSRSGGSSSGAARESGAGRSASAPRPSQSSPPSHPH
;
A
#
# COMPACT_ATOMS: atom_id res chain seq x y z
N MET A 1 17.23 85.29 6.84
CA MET A 1 18.69 85.13 7.00
C MET A 1 19.02 83.65 7.12
N MET A 2 20.23 83.26 6.69
CA MET A 2 20.91 81.97 6.97
C MET A 2 21.08 81.74 8.49
N LYS A 3 21.37 80.56 9.07
CA LYS A 3 21.63 79.17 8.58
C LYS A 3 21.60 78.21 9.80
N MET A 4 21.47 76.90 9.54
CA MET A 4 22.08 75.76 10.30
C MET A 4 21.85 75.61 11.82
N GLN A 5 21.33 74.46 12.25
CA GLN A 5 22.18 73.34 12.74
C GLN A 5 21.41 71.99 12.79
N ARG A 6 22.16 70.88 12.79
CA ARG A 6 21.66 69.49 12.77
C ARG A 6 21.87 68.84 14.14
N LEU A 7 20.97 67.98 14.62
CA LEU A 7 21.34 66.70 15.24
C LEU A 7 20.17 65.68 15.30
N PHE A 8 20.44 64.51 15.87
CA PHE A 8 19.85 63.20 15.59
C PHE A 8 18.79 62.72 16.62
N LEU A 9 17.79 61.97 16.13
CA LEU A 9 17.26 60.70 16.67
C LEU A 9 16.79 60.61 18.17
N LEU A 10 15.48 60.38 18.41
CA LEU A 10 14.91 59.11 18.91
C LEU A 10 13.36 59.12 19.09
N CYS A 11 12.79 57.93 19.29
CA CYS A 11 11.49 57.60 19.93
C CYS A 11 10.14 57.98 19.26
N LEU A 12 9.49 56.97 18.67
CA LEU A 12 8.04 56.73 18.79
C LEU A 12 7.80 55.20 18.85
N PRO A 13 7.03 54.65 19.81
CA PRO A 13 7.00 53.22 20.07
C PRO A 13 5.84 52.45 19.40
N LEU A 14 6.21 51.32 18.80
CA LEU A 14 5.61 50.00 18.99
C LEU A 14 4.11 49.91 19.37
N SER A 15 3.25 49.63 18.38
CA SER A 15 1.99 48.88 18.55
C SER A 15 1.45 48.39 17.19
N ALA A 16 2.13 47.40 16.58
CA ALA A 16 1.58 46.65 15.45
C ALA A 16 1.10 45.29 15.97
N LEU A 17 -0.22 45.12 16.14
CA LEU A 17 -0.80 43.82 16.44
C LEU A 17 -0.60 42.89 15.24
N LEU A 18 0.16 41.81 15.45
CA LEU A 18 0.21 40.66 14.56
C LEU A 18 -1.15 39.94 14.59
N PHE A 19 -2.10 40.39 13.77
CA PHE A 19 -3.11 39.47 13.25
C PHE A 19 -2.46 38.65 12.13
N ALA A 20 -1.80 37.56 12.53
CA ALA A 20 -1.50 36.47 11.62
C ALA A 20 -2.84 35.88 11.16
N ALA A 21 -3.32 36.33 10.00
CA ALA A 21 -4.45 35.72 9.34
C ALA A 21 -4.06 34.27 8.97
N ALA A 22 -4.52 33.32 9.77
CA ALA A 22 -4.46 31.92 9.39
C ALA A 22 -5.17 31.77 8.03
N PRO A 23 -4.61 31.01 7.07
CA PRO A 23 -5.28 30.81 5.79
C PRO A 23 -6.65 30.17 6.04
N PRO A 24 -7.71 30.60 5.31
CA PRO A 24 -9.03 30.03 5.50
C PRO A 24 -9.00 28.53 5.20
N VAL A 25 -9.45 27.73 6.17
CA VAL A 25 -9.58 26.27 6.03
C VAL A 25 -10.90 25.97 5.29
N ASP A 26 -10.96 26.40 4.04
CA ASP A 26 -12.00 26.04 3.07
C ASP A 26 -11.40 25.13 1.98
N ALA A 27 -10.87 24.00 2.43
CA ALA A 27 -10.61 22.85 1.56
C ALA A 27 -11.78 21.88 1.70
N SER A 28 -12.74 21.94 0.78
CA SER A 28 -13.67 20.84 0.55
C SER A 28 -12.86 19.55 0.35
N PRO A 29 -13.08 18.46 1.10
CA PRO A 29 -12.25 17.25 1.04
C PRO A 29 -12.50 16.39 -0.21
N SER A 30 -12.84 17.00 -1.34
CA SER A 30 -13.45 16.35 -2.52
C SER A 30 -12.48 15.98 -3.64
N GLN A 31 -11.15 16.13 -3.47
CA GLN A 31 -10.17 15.84 -4.53
C GLN A 31 -8.88 15.11 -4.08
N ALA A 32 -8.65 14.88 -2.79
CA ALA A 32 -7.46 14.15 -2.37
C ALA A 32 -7.59 12.66 -2.65
N ARG A 33 -6.68 12.11 -3.47
CA ARG A 33 -6.60 10.68 -3.72
C ARG A 33 -5.84 10.00 -2.58
N ILE A 34 -6.35 8.84 -2.18
CA ILE A 34 -5.80 8.04 -1.07
C ILE A 34 -5.60 6.63 -1.61
N VAL A 35 -4.35 6.16 -1.57
CA VAL A 35 -3.95 4.83 -2.05
C VAL A 35 -3.58 3.95 -0.86
N ARG A 36 -3.53 2.64 -1.06
CA ARG A 36 -3.46 1.66 0.03
C ARG A 36 -2.11 0.95 0.06
N LEU A 37 -1.47 0.89 1.22
CA LEU A 37 -0.41 -0.10 1.48
C LEU A 37 -1.06 -1.49 1.67
N SER A 38 -1.23 -2.26 0.60
CA SER A 38 -1.96 -3.54 0.61
C SER A 38 -1.14 -4.69 1.20
N PHE A 39 0.19 -4.62 1.14
CA PHE A 39 1.08 -5.63 1.70
C PHE A 39 2.32 -5.03 2.37
N VAL A 40 2.72 -5.62 3.49
CA VAL A 40 3.97 -5.34 4.22
C VAL A 40 4.58 -6.66 4.66
N GLN A 41 5.87 -6.85 4.38
CA GLN A 41 6.67 -7.96 4.89
C GLN A 41 8.05 -7.46 5.30
N GLY A 42 8.56 -7.93 6.45
CA GLY A 42 9.83 -7.48 6.98
C GLY A 42 9.77 -6.03 7.45
N GLU A 43 10.91 -5.33 7.37
CA GLU A 43 11.02 -3.95 7.83
C GLU A 43 10.60 -2.97 6.72
N VAL A 44 9.50 -2.27 6.96
CA VAL A 44 8.98 -1.20 6.09
C VAL A 44 8.65 0.01 6.95
N SER A 45 9.16 1.17 6.56
CA SER A 45 8.95 2.46 7.21
C SER A 45 8.28 3.43 6.25
N PHE A 46 7.58 4.43 6.77
CA PHE A 46 7.09 5.56 5.98
C PHE A 46 7.31 6.89 6.71
N THR A 47 7.24 7.98 5.95
CA THR A 47 7.08 9.33 6.50
C THR A 47 5.99 10.08 5.74
N ARG A 48 5.27 10.98 6.43
CA ARG A 48 4.17 11.76 5.84
C ARG A 48 4.64 12.97 5.03
N SER A 49 5.91 13.36 5.19
CA SER A 49 6.52 14.45 4.42
C SER A 49 8.04 14.31 4.40
N ALA A 50 8.62 14.30 3.21
CA ALA A 50 10.04 14.57 2.99
C ALA A 50 10.22 16.06 2.64
N THR A 51 10.47 16.89 3.65
CA THR A 51 10.88 18.31 3.48
C THR A 51 12.35 18.46 3.08
N SER A 52 13.11 17.36 3.13
CA SER A 52 14.50 17.19 2.72
C SER A 52 14.66 15.81 2.05
N ASP A 53 15.79 15.52 1.42
CA ASP A 53 16.03 14.21 0.76
C ASP A 53 15.75 13.05 1.74
N PRO A 54 14.79 12.12 1.46
CA PRO A 54 14.49 11.01 2.36
C PRO A 54 15.68 10.07 2.62
N LEU A 55 16.74 10.10 1.80
CA LEU A 55 17.96 9.30 1.96
C LEU A 55 19.10 10.01 2.71
N ALA A 56 18.99 11.30 2.99
CA ALA A 56 20.05 12.11 3.63
C ALA A 56 19.54 13.11 4.69
N GLY A 57 18.22 13.29 4.79
CA GLY A 57 17.57 14.25 5.68
C GLY A 57 17.71 13.87 7.14
N GLN A 58 18.49 14.65 7.89
CA GLN A 58 18.52 14.56 9.34
C GLN A 58 17.17 15.02 9.92
N ASN A 59 16.73 14.38 11.00
CA ASN A 59 15.47 14.66 11.71
C ASN A 59 14.15 14.36 10.96
N ILE A 60 14.18 13.53 9.90
CA ILE A 60 12.93 12.97 9.34
C ILE A 60 12.34 11.97 10.34
N ALA A 61 11.10 12.19 10.77
CA ALA A 61 10.34 11.25 11.59
C ALA A 61 9.84 10.09 10.71
N TRP A 62 10.47 8.93 10.87
CA TRP A 62 10.05 7.67 10.26
C TRP A 62 9.15 6.88 11.22
N GLU A 63 8.10 6.29 10.67
CA GLU A 63 7.14 5.44 11.39
C GLU A 63 7.09 4.06 10.74
N ALA A 64 6.85 3.01 11.52
CA ALA A 64 6.72 1.65 11.00
C ALA A 64 5.43 1.54 10.18
N ALA A 65 5.53 1.08 8.94
CA ALA A 65 4.40 0.92 8.05
C ALA A 65 3.65 -0.39 8.32
N VAL A 66 2.32 -0.37 8.18
CA VAL A 66 1.45 -1.54 8.37
C VAL A 66 0.51 -1.71 7.18
N ALA A 67 0.04 -2.93 6.95
CA ALA A 67 -0.98 -3.18 5.93
C ALA A 67 -2.25 -2.33 6.21
N ASN A 68 -2.97 -1.97 5.15
CA ASN A 68 -4.08 -1.01 5.13
C ASN A 68 -3.73 0.43 5.50
N LEU A 69 -2.45 0.80 5.66
CA LEU A 69 -2.06 2.20 5.85
C LEU A 69 -2.53 3.06 4.64
N PRO A 70 -3.32 4.13 4.86
CA PRO A 70 -3.67 5.10 3.82
C PRO A 70 -2.45 5.97 3.49
N ILE A 71 -2.08 5.99 2.21
CA ILE A 71 -0.99 6.79 1.65
C ILE A 71 -1.60 7.96 0.87
N ARG A 72 -1.07 9.16 1.09
CA ARG A 72 -1.44 10.39 0.37
C ARG A 72 -0.25 10.95 -0.40
N GLN A 73 -0.52 11.93 -1.25
CA GLN A 73 0.51 12.77 -1.85
C GLN A 73 1.48 13.35 -0.80
N GLY A 74 2.78 13.34 -1.12
CA GLY A 74 3.87 13.82 -0.27
C GLY A 74 4.44 12.77 0.70
N TYR A 75 3.83 11.59 0.80
CA TYR A 75 4.35 10.50 1.61
C TYR A 75 5.57 9.85 0.92
N VAL A 76 6.46 9.27 1.72
CA VAL A 76 7.55 8.41 1.25
C VAL A 76 7.46 7.06 1.96
N LEU A 77 7.55 5.98 1.21
CA LEU A 77 7.60 4.60 1.70
C LEU A 77 9.00 4.03 1.48
N ALA A 78 9.58 3.39 2.49
CA ALA A 78 10.89 2.77 2.46
C ALA A 78 10.79 1.31 2.88
N THR A 79 11.23 0.40 2.02
CA THR A 79 11.47 -1.02 2.34
C THR A 79 12.95 -1.19 2.69
N LEU A 80 13.23 -1.73 3.87
CA LEU A 80 14.59 -2.04 4.32
C LEU A 80 14.87 -3.51 3.98
N GLN A 81 15.06 -4.36 5.00
CA GLN A 81 14.99 -5.81 4.88
C GLN A 81 13.52 -6.25 4.78
N GLY A 82 12.86 -5.88 3.69
CA GLY A 82 11.41 -6.04 3.55
C GLY A 82 10.90 -5.85 2.13
N ARG A 83 9.59 -6.06 1.95
CA ARG A 83 8.87 -5.83 0.69
C ARG A 83 7.52 -5.19 0.97
N ALA A 84 7.05 -4.39 0.02
CA ALA A 84 5.77 -3.71 0.12
C ALA A 84 4.99 -3.79 -1.20
N GLU A 85 3.66 -3.73 -1.09
CA GLU A 85 2.76 -3.53 -2.22
C GLU A 85 1.85 -2.34 -1.94
N VAL A 86 1.77 -1.42 -2.89
CA VAL A 86 0.86 -0.27 -2.84
C VAL A 86 -0.13 -0.35 -3.97
N GLU A 87 -1.41 -0.45 -3.61
CA GLU A 87 -2.56 -0.63 -4.48
C GLU A 87 -3.27 0.71 -4.67
N PHE A 88 -3.42 1.12 -5.92
CA PHE A 88 -4.05 2.37 -6.33
C PHE A 88 -5.53 2.15 -6.63
N GLU A 89 -6.33 3.21 -6.58
CA GLU A 89 -7.77 3.16 -6.86
C GLU A 89 -8.07 2.90 -8.35
N SER A 90 -7.08 3.07 -9.23
CA SER A 90 -7.16 2.71 -10.65
C SER A 90 -6.93 1.21 -10.93
N GLY A 91 -6.54 0.43 -9.93
CA GLY A 91 -6.05 -0.94 -10.12
C GLY A 91 -4.60 -1.03 -10.60
N ALA A 92 -3.89 0.11 -10.65
CA ALA A 92 -2.43 0.08 -10.69
C ALA A 92 -1.87 -0.43 -9.35
N VAL A 93 -0.71 -1.08 -9.39
CA VAL A 93 -0.03 -1.63 -8.22
C VAL A 93 1.48 -1.37 -8.35
N ALA A 94 2.06 -0.76 -7.32
CA ALA A 94 3.50 -0.63 -7.15
C ALA A 94 4.02 -1.69 -6.17
N PHE A 95 5.01 -2.46 -6.60
CA PHE A 95 5.67 -3.49 -5.83
C PHE A 95 7.09 -3.02 -5.51
N LEU A 96 7.48 -3.00 -4.24
CA LEU A 96 8.81 -2.60 -3.80
C LEU A 96 9.61 -3.83 -3.36
N ALA A 97 10.83 -3.96 -3.88
CA ALA A 97 11.81 -4.92 -3.38
C ALA A 97 12.41 -4.42 -2.06
N GLU A 98 13.43 -5.11 -1.54
CA GLU A 98 14.24 -4.60 -0.43
C GLU A 98 15.02 -3.32 -0.81
N ASN A 99 15.49 -2.59 0.21
CA ASN A 99 16.31 -1.37 0.09
C ASN A 99 15.75 -0.29 -0.86
N SER A 100 14.43 -0.20 -0.99
CA SER A 100 13.74 0.65 -1.98
C SER A 100 12.97 1.78 -1.34
N VAL A 101 13.03 2.97 -1.94
CA VAL A 101 12.42 4.19 -1.42
C VAL A 101 11.59 4.84 -2.52
N LEU A 102 10.27 4.93 -2.30
CA LEU A 102 9.29 5.45 -3.25
C LEU A 102 8.56 6.66 -2.65
N GLU A 103 8.63 7.80 -3.34
CA GLU A 103 7.89 9.02 -3.00
C GLU A 103 6.61 9.11 -3.84
N PHE A 104 5.49 9.42 -3.17
CA PHE A 104 4.19 9.66 -3.78
C PHE A 104 4.06 11.16 -4.12
N PHE A 105 4.84 11.61 -5.10
CA PHE A 105 5.04 13.03 -5.41
C PHE A 105 3.75 13.77 -5.77
N ASP A 106 2.88 13.15 -6.58
CA ASP A 106 1.61 13.71 -7.03
C ASP A 106 0.53 12.62 -7.10
N LEU A 107 -0.55 12.82 -6.35
CA LEU A 107 -1.76 11.98 -6.35
C LEU A 107 -2.99 12.90 -6.41
N SER A 108 -3.08 13.65 -7.50
CA SER A 108 -4.14 14.64 -7.75
C SER A 108 -5.15 14.16 -8.80
N LEU A 109 -6.24 14.92 -8.94
CA LEU A 109 -7.23 14.80 -10.01
C LEU A 109 -7.16 16.05 -10.89
N ASP A 110 -7.23 15.86 -12.21
CA ASP A 110 -7.35 16.92 -13.21
C ASP A 110 -8.54 16.61 -14.11
N ASP A 111 -9.56 17.46 -14.11
CA ASP A 111 -10.89 17.24 -14.72
C ASP A 111 -11.48 15.82 -14.51
N GLY A 112 -11.27 15.26 -13.30
CA GLY A 112 -11.70 13.91 -12.92
C GLY A 112 -10.79 12.76 -13.39
N ALA A 113 -9.80 13.02 -14.25
CA ALA A 113 -8.73 12.10 -14.57
C ALA A 113 -7.69 12.04 -13.44
N ARG A 114 -7.07 10.87 -13.25
CA ARG A 114 -6.10 10.63 -12.18
C ARG A 114 -4.69 10.99 -12.62
N ILE A 115 -4.06 11.95 -11.95
CA ILE A 115 -2.65 12.28 -12.13
C ILE A 115 -1.82 11.56 -11.06
N THR A 116 -1.03 10.58 -11.48
CA THR A 116 -0.16 9.78 -10.61
C THR A 116 1.29 9.99 -11.03
N ARG A 117 2.08 10.65 -10.17
CA ARG A 117 3.53 10.80 -10.36
C ARG A 117 4.24 10.25 -9.14
N LEU A 118 5.10 9.27 -9.37
CA LEU A 118 5.90 8.61 -8.35
C LEU A 118 7.38 8.90 -8.60
N VAL A 119 8.19 9.00 -7.55
CA VAL A 119 9.65 9.12 -7.68
C VAL A 119 10.31 7.93 -6.99
N LEU A 120 10.98 7.08 -7.76
CA LEU A 120 11.79 5.98 -7.22
C LEU A 120 13.14 6.58 -6.79
N ARG A 121 13.22 6.98 -5.51
CA ARG A 121 14.37 7.64 -4.91
C ARG A 121 15.60 6.73 -4.90
N GLN A 122 15.38 5.44 -4.61
CA GLN A 122 16.39 4.37 -4.61
C GLN A 122 15.71 3.00 -4.75
N GLY A 123 16.45 2.01 -5.22
CA GLY A 123 16.10 0.59 -5.10
C GLY A 123 15.46 0.02 -6.35
N THR A 124 14.69 -1.05 -6.17
CA THR A 124 14.04 -1.80 -7.25
C THR A 124 12.53 -1.83 -7.01
N ALA A 125 11.76 -1.38 -7.99
CA ALA A 125 10.30 -1.43 -7.95
C ALA A 125 9.71 -1.91 -9.28
N SER A 126 8.63 -2.68 -9.21
CA SER A 126 7.84 -3.09 -10.36
C SER A 126 6.47 -2.45 -10.32
N PHE A 127 5.95 -2.04 -11.48
CA PHE A 127 4.69 -1.32 -11.59
C PHE A 127 3.77 -2.06 -12.55
N SER A 128 2.68 -2.62 -12.04
CA SER A 128 1.56 -3.08 -12.87
C SER A 128 0.59 -1.94 -13.03
N VAL A 129 0.33 -1.51 -14.27
CA VAL A 129 -0.39 -0.28 -14.56
C VAL A 129 -1.50 -0.49 -15.58
N GLN A 130 -2.58 0.27 -15.41
CA GLN A 130 -3.73 0.31 -16.31
C GLN A 130 -4.37 1.72 -16.22
N PRO A 131 -3.71 2.79 -16.69
CA PRO A 131 -4.32 4.11 -16.74
C PRO A 131 -5.61 4.05 -17.58
N ALA A 132 -6.67 4.70 -17.11
CA ALA A 132 -7.88 4.91 -17.89
C ALA A 132 -7.66 6.02 -18.94
N ARG A 133 -8.63 6.24 -19.83
CA ARG A 133 -8.57 7.36 -20.79
C ARG A 133 -8.54 8.69 -20.02
N GLY A 134 -7.47 9.45 -20.20
CA GLY A 134 -7.24 10.73 -19.52
C GLY A 134 -6.32 10.63 -18.31
N ASP A 135 -6.24 9.47 -17.64
CA ASP A 135 -5.33 9.27 -16.51
C ASP A 135 -3.86 9.43 -16.96
N PHE A 136 -3.06 10.11 -16.14
CA PHE A 136 -1.61 10.20 -16.29
C PHE A 136 -0.92 9.33 -15.23
N PHE A 137 0.02 8.50 -15.65
CA PHE A 137 0.86 7.72 -14.74
C PHE A 137 2.32 7.90 -15.14
N SER A 138 3.19 8.17 -14.16
CA SER A 138 4.64 8.29 -14.39
C SER A 138 5.44 7.83 -13.19
N VAL A 139 6.62 7.28 -13.45
CA VAL A 139 7.63 6.96 -12.44
C VAL A 139 8.94 7.60 -12.84
N THR A 140 9.44 8.53 -12.03
CA THR A 140 10.71 9.24 -12.23
C THR A 140 11.82 8.55 -11.45
N GLY A 141 12.85 8.10 -12.16
CA GLY A 141 14.16 7.80 -11.60
C GLY A 141 15.10 9.00 -11.80
N ALA A 142 16.40 8.77 -11.65
CA ALA A 142 17.42 9.81 -11.79
C ALA A 142 17.63 10.23 -13.23
N ASP A 143 17.81 9.26 -14.12
CA ASP A 143 18.22 9.50 -15.50
C ASP A 143 17.03 9.72 -16.45
N PHE A 144 15.85 9.19 -16.09
CA PHE A 144 14.65 9.23 -16.93
C PHE A 144 13.35 9.17 -16.12
N THR A 145 12.25 9.56 -16.77
CA THR A 145 10.87 9.29 -16.35
C THR A 145 10.22 8.27 -17.29
N ALA A 146 9.58 7.26 -16.70
CA ALA A 146 8.81 6.24 -17.39
C ALA A 146 7.33 6.61 -17.41
N GLU A 147 6.76 6.75 -18.61
CA GLU A 147 5.36 7.09 -18.89
C GLU A 147 4.68 5.92 -19.61
N PRO A 148 4.03 4.97 -18.89
CA PRO A 148 3.29 3.88 -19.52
C PRO A 148 2.11 4.37 -20.36
N ALA A 149 2.06 3.96 -21.64
CA ALA A 149 1.05 4.40 -22.60
C ALA A 149 -0.29 3.64 -22.52
N GLY A 150 -0.48 2.79 -21.51
CA GLY A 150 -1.63 1.89 -21.37
C GLY A 150 -1.34 0.74 -20.40
N ARG A 151 -1.99 -0.41 -20.60
CA ARG A 151 -1.76 -1.59 -19.76
C ARG A 151 -0.29 -2.02 -19.83
N GLY A 152 0.36 -2.16 -18.68
CA GLY A 152 1.77 -2.51 -18.63
C GLY A 152 2.20 -3.23 -17.35
N LEU A 153 3.36 -3.86 -17.44
CA LEU A 153 4.18 -4.31 -16.31
C LEU A 153 5.63 -3.99 -16.64
N PHE A 154 6.25 -3.10 -15.88
CA PHE A 154 7.66 -2.76 -16.02
C PHE A 154 8.35 -2.73 -14.66
N ARG A 155 9.63 -3.07 -14.64
CA ARG A 155 10.52 -2.95 -13.48
C ARG A 155 11.43 -1.75 -13.71
N MET A 156 11.64 -0.95 -12.68
CA MET A 156 12.66 0.09 -12.62
C MET A 156 13.63 -0.19 -11.48
N GLU A 157 14.88 0.16 -11.70
CA GLU A 157 15.94 0.14 -10.70
C GLU A 157 16.61 1.51 -10.70
N ASN A 158 16.86 2.08 -9.53
CA ASN A 158 17.45 3.42 -9.38
C ASN A 158 18.50 3.39 -8.26
N PHE A 159 19.77 3.57 -8.59
CA PHE A 159 20.88 3.52 -7.65
C PHE A 159 21.91 4.60 -8.00
N ASP A 160 22.90 4.82 -7.13
CA ASP A 160 23.93 5.85 -7.35
C ASP A 160 24.75 5.64 -8.66
N ASP A 161 24.81 4.40 -9.16
CA ASP A 161 25.49 3.99 -10.39
C ASP A 161 24.60 4.00 -11.64
N GLY A 162 23.37 4.50 -11.54
CA GLY A 162 22.46 4.73 -12.66
C GLY A 162 21.07 4.09 -12.52
N SER A 163 20.26 4.31 -13.54
CA SER A 163 18.86 3.87 -13.60
C SER A 163 18.64 2.83 -14.70
N THR A 164 17.87 1.78 -14.43
CA THR A 164 17.45 0.79 -15.44
C THR A 164 15.93 0.66 -15.51
N ILE A 165 15.41 0.28 -16.69
CA ILE A 165 14.02 -0.11 -16.88
C ILE A 165 13.93 -1.38 -17.73
N ALA A 166 13.01 -2.27 -17.38
CA ALA A 166 12.75 -3.53 -18.05
C ALA A 166 11.25 -3.70 -18.29
N VAL A 167 10.79 -3.60 -19.54
CA VAL A 167 9.36 -3.64 -19.90
C VAL A 167 8.93 -5.10 -20.13
N ARG A 168 8.32 -5.70 -19.10
CA ARG A 168 7.85 -7.10 -19.12
C ARG A 168 6.54 -7.27 -19.90
N LYS A 169 5.63 -6.29 -19.87
CA LYS A 169 4.36 -6.24 -20.62
C LYS A 169 4.01 -4.78 -20.96
N GLY A 170 3.31 -4.55 -22.08
CA GLY A 170 2.84 -3.23 -22.51
C GLY A 170 3.87 -2.43 -23.31
N ARG A 171 3.70 -1.10 -23.32
CA ARG A 171 4.62 -0.10 -23.88
C ARG A 171 4.82 1.04 -22.89
N VAL A 172 6.05 1.56 -22.81
CA VAL A 172 6.45 2.64 -21.90
C VAL A 172 7.25 3.68 -22.68
N LYS A 173 6.79 4.92 -22.69
CA LYS A 173 7.56 6.06 -23.19
C LYS A 173 8.58 6.45 -22.13
N ILE A 174 9.82 6.67 -22.56
CA ILE A 174 10.95 7.07 -21.72
C ILE A 174 11.27 8.52 -22.05
N VAL A 175 11.26 9.38 -21.03
CA VAL A 175 11.60 10.80 -21.16
C VAL A 175 12.89 11.06 -20.39
N ALA A 176 13.97 11.41 -21.10
CA ALA A 176 15.29 11.65 -20.53
C ALA A 176 15.82 13.01 -21.01
N LYS A 177 15.85 14.00 -20.11
CA LYS A 177 16.14 15.41 -20.45
C LYS A 177 15.17 15.90 -21.56
N SER A 178 15.68 16.28 -22.73
CA SER A 178 14.88 16.68 -23.91
C SER A 178 14.66 15.54 -24.92
N LEU A 179 15.13 14.33 -24.63
CA LEU A 179 15.02 13.17 -25.50
C LEU A 179 13.86 12.26 -25.08
N THR A 180 13.24 11.62 -26.05
CA THR A 180 12.19 10.61 -25.82
C THR A 180 12.45 9.35 -26.62
N SER A 181 12.18 8.19 -26.02
CA SER A 181 12.16 6.89 -26.69
C SER A 181 10.90 6.11 -26.28
N GLU A 182 10.56 5.04 -26.99
CA GLU A 182 9.51 4.09 -26.59
C GLU A 182 10.13 2.71 -26.40
N LEU A 183 9.74 2.03 -25.32
CA LEU A 183 10.09 0.64 -25.06
C LEU A 183 8.85 -0.25 -25.09
N ASN A 184 8.99 -1.40 -25.74
CA ASN A 184 7.98 -2.42 -25.92
C ASN A 184 8.23 -3.62 -24.99
N SER A 185 7.26 -4.53 -24.97
CA SER A 185 7.37 -5.79 -24.24
C SER A 185 8.56 -6.61 -24.76
N GLY A 186 9.53 -6.91 -23.90
CA GLY A 186 10.77 -7.60 -24.30
C GLY A 186 12.02 -6.70 -24.31
N GLU A 187 11.85 -5.39 -24.15
CA GLU A 187 12.94 -4.41 -24.23
C GLU A 187 13.34 -3.87 -22.85
N SER A 188 14.60 -3.45 -22.74
CA SER A 188 15.18 -2.81 -21.56
C SER A 188 16.04 -1.60 -21.94
N LEU A 189 16.29 -0.71 -20.97
CA LEU A 189 17.34 0.30 -21.04
C LEU A 189 18.11 0.35 -19.72
N ALA A 190 19.39 0.65 -19.80
CA ALA A 190 20.25 0.93 -18.65
C ALA A 190 20.99 2.24 -18.92
N PHE A 191 20.62 3.29 -18.19
CA PHE A 191 21.33 4.56 -18.18
C PHE A 191 22.47 4.45 -17.16
N GLY A 192 23.70 4.60 -17.63
CA GLY A 192 24.84 4.90 -16.75
C GLY A 192 24.78 6.34 -16.25
N PRO A 193 25.50 6.69 -15.18
CA PRO A 193 25.28 7.93 -14.44
C PRO A 193 25.75 9.17 -15.22
N ASP A 194 26.58 8.99 -16.26
CA ASP A 194 27.08 10.05 -17.14
C ASP A 194 26.38 10.05 -18.53
N ALA A 195 25.21 9.40 -18.67
CA ALA A 195 24.51 9.29 -19.94
C ALA A 195 24.08 10.66 -20.53
N THR A 196 24.64 10.98 -21.70
CA THR A 196 24.31 12.19 -22.48
C THR A 196 23.24 11.96 -23.55
N ALA A 197 22.98 10.70 -23.92
CA ALA A 197 21.95 10.28 -24.86
C ALA A 197 21.19 9.06 -24.32
N ILE A 198 20.03 8.75 -24.91
CA ILE A 198 19.30 7.51 -24.62
C ILE A 198 20.09 6.34 -25.23
N PRO A 199 20.45 5.30 -24.45
CA PRO A 199 21.16 4.14 -24.97
C PRO A 199 20.26 3.30 -25.90
N PRO A 200 20.82 2.42 -26.75
CA PRO A 200 20.02 1.49 -27.55
C PRO A 200 19.24 0.52 -26.64
N ALA A 201 18.03 0.14 -27.07
CA ALA A 201 17.21 -0.84 -26.36
C ALA A 201 17.92 -2.21 -26.30
N GLY A 202 18.04 -2.74 -25.09
CA GLY A 202 18.59 -4.06 -24.80
C GLY A 202 17.51 -5.13 -24.68
N GLN A 203 17.95 -6.39 -24.55
CA GLN A 203 17.06 -7.48 -24.15
C GLN A 203 16.70 -7.38 -22.67
N LEU A 204 15.56 -7.94 -22.27
CA LEU A 204 15.21 -8.07 -20.86
C LEU A 204 16.25 -8.89 -20.07
N PRO A 205 16.60 -8.49 -18.84
CA PRO A 205 17.34 -9.37 -17.93
C PRO A 205 16.51 -10.63 -17.60
N ALA A 206 17.17 -11.69 -17.16
CA ALA A 206 16.49 -12.88 -16.63
C ALA A 206 15.48 -12.50 -15.52
N LYS A 207 14.46 -13.34 -15.31
CA LYS A 207 13.54 -13.16 -14.18
C LYS A 207 14.20 -13.67 -12.91
N ASP A 208 14.14 -12.88 -11.85
CA ASP A 208 14.60 -13.26 -10.51
C ASP A 208 13.43 -13.57 -9.56
N GLU A 209 13.73 -13.80 -8.27
CA GLU A 209 12.71 -14.05 -7.24
C GLU A 209 11.78 -12.85 -7.00
N PHE A 210 12.20 -11.62 -7.32
CA PHE A 210 11.35 -10.45 -7.24
C PHE A 210 10.34 -10.44 -8.40
N ASP A 211 10.78 -10.68 -9.64
CA ASP A 211 9.88 -10.86 -10.79
C ASP A 211 8.88 -12.02 -10.59
N ALA A 212 9.30 -13.11 -9.95
CA ALA A 212 8.42 -14.24 -9.60
C ALA A 212 7.36 -13.85 -8.56
N TRP A 213 7.77 -13.17 -7.48
CA TRP A 213 6.87 -12.67 -6.43
C TRP A 213 5.86 -11.65 -6.96
N VAL A 214 6.31 -10.69 -7.78
CA VAL A 214 5.46 -9.71 -8.46
C VAL A 214 4.44 -10.39 -9.36
N SER A 215 4.87 -11.35 -10.19
CA SER A 215 3.97 -12.08 -11.11
C SER A 215 2.87 -12.81 -10.35
N TYR A 216 3.25 -13.55 -9.29
CA TYR A 216 2.30 -14.28 -8.44
C TYR A 216 1.25 -13.36 -7.80
N ARG A 217 1.67 -12.23 -7.22
CA ARG A 217 0.76 -11.30 -6.54
C ARG A 217 -0.13 -10.54 -7.52
N ALA A 218 0.43 -10.07 -8.64
CA ALA A 218 -0.34 -9.39 -9.69
C ALA A 218 -1.41 -10.30 -10.30
N ASP A 219 -1.08 -11.55 -10.64
CA ASP A 219 -2.05 -12.47 -11.22
C ASP A 219 -3.14 -12.86 -10.19
N ALA A 220 -2.77 -13.11 -8.93
CA ALA A 220 -3.72 -13.40 -7.85
C ALA A 220 -4.70 -12.23 -7.60
N ALA A 221 -4.19 -10.99 -7.51
CA ALA A 221 -5.01 -9.80 -7.30
C ALA A 221 -6.01 -9.57 -8.45
N ASN A 222 -5.58 -9.74 -9.70
CA ASN A 222 -6.45 -9.61 -10.88
C ASN A 222 -7.61 -10.61 -10.86
N THR A 223 -7.36 -11.90 -10.61
CA THR A 223 -8.40 -12.93 -10.57
C THR A 223 -9.37 -12.74 -9.39
N ALA A 224 -8.85 -12.38 -8.22
CA ALA A 224 -9.66 -12.19 -7.02
C ALA A 224 -10.54 -10.93 -7.11
N ALA A 225 -9.99 -9.80 -7.56
CA ALA A 225 -10.73 -8.55 -7.72
C ALA A 225 -11.84 -8.65 -8.78
N ALA A 226 -11.56 -9.30 -9.92
CA ALA A 226 -12.57 -9.55 -10.96
C ALA A 226 -13.77 -10.34 -10.41
N SER A 227 -13.53 -11.29 -9.49
CA SER A 227 -14.58 -12.07 -8.83
C SER A 227 -15.43 -11.18 -7.90
N SER A 228 -14.81 -10.40 -7.01
CA SER A 228 -15.50 -9.51 -6.07
C SER A 228 -16.32 -8.40 -6.75
N LEU A 229 -15.85 -7.87 -7.88
CA LEU A 229 -16.57 -6.83 -8.65
C LEU A 229 -17.96 -7.28 -9.10
N THR A 230 -18.17 -8.56 -9.37
CA THR A 230 -19.48 -9.10 -9.81
C THR A 230 -20.58 -8.94 -8.76
N TYR A 231 -20.23 -8.99 -7.47
CA TYR A 231 -21.20 -8.95 -6.38
C TYR A 231 -21.69 -7.52 -6.09
N VAL A 232 -20.83 -6.51 -6.21
CA VAL A 232 -21.21 -5.10 -5.99
C VAL A 232 -21.77 -4.42 -7.25
N SER A 233 -21.73 -5.08 -8.40
CA SER A 233 -22.20 -4.54 -9.69
C SER A 233 -21.58 -3.17 -10.05
N SER A 234 -20.30 -2.99 -9.75
CA SER A 234 -19.59 -1.72 -10.01
C SER A 234 -18.76 -1.81 -11.29
N PRO A 235 -18.79 -0.80 -12.18
CA PRO A 235 -17.87 -0.69 -13.30
C PRO A 235 -16.49 -0.17 -12.88
N TYR A 236 -16.33 0.27 -11.63
CA TYR A 236 -15.11 0.87 -11.11
C TYR A 236 -14.30 -0.14 -10.29
N TYR A 237 -12.99 -0.15 -10.50
CA TYR A 237 -12.07 -0.82 -9.57
C TYR A 237 -12.15 -0.17 -8.19
N SER A 238 -11.86 -0.95 -7.15
CA SER A 238 -11.67 -0.44 -5.79
C SER A 238 -10.64 -1.32 -5.09
N SER A 239 -9.62 -0.67 -4.51
CA SER A 239 -8.52 -1.34 -3.82
C SER A 239 -9.05 -2.26 -2.72
N GLY A 240 -8.43 -3.42 -2.51
CA GLY A 240 -8.81 -4.42 -1.50
C GLY A 240 -9.95 -5.37 -1.88
N PHE A 241 -10.49 -5.25 -3.10
CA PHE A 241 -11.50 -6.19 -3.59
C PHE A 241 -10.97 -7.62 -3.72
N ALA A 242 -9.68 -7.79 -4.01
CA ALA A 242 -9.02 -9.08 -4.03
C ALA A 242 -9.10 -9.79 -2.65
N ASP A 243 -8.93 -9.05 -1.56
CA ASP A 243 -8.93 -9.62 -0.21
C ASP A 243 -10.31 -10.12 0.22
N LEU A 244 -11.39 -9.48 -0.24
CA LEU A 244 -12.76 -9.94 0.03
C LEU A 244 -13.02 -11.35 -0.55
N TYR A 245 -12.39 -11.69 -1.67
CA TYR A 245 -12.47 -13.04 -2.24
C TYR A 245 -11.65 -14.06 -1.43
N SER A 246 -10.49 -13.68 -0.91
CA SER A 246 -9.60 -14.58 -0.16
C SER A 246 -9.98 -14.80 1.30
N TYR A 247 -10.64 -13.83 1.95
CA TYR A 247 -10.86 -13.82 3.40
C TYR A 247 -12.33 -13.81 3.84
N GLY A 248 -13.27 -14.08 2.93
CA GLY A 248 -14.69 -14.09 3.28
C GLY A 248 -15.58 -14.73 2.25
N GLY A 249 -16.89 -14.50 2.38
CA GLY A 249 -17.90 -15.06 1.50
C GLY A 249 -18.99 -14.05 1.18
N TRP A 250 -19.32 -13.96 -0.11
CA TRP A 250 -20.46 -13.19 -0.62
C TRP A 250 -21.73 -14.03 -0.60
N PHE A 251 -22.85 -13.43 -0.18
CA PHE A 251 -24.16 -14.08 -0.14
C PHE A 251 -25.29 -13.04 -0.30
N SER A 252 -26.45 -13.48 -0.80
CA SER A 252 -27.62 -12.60 -0.91
C SER A 252 -28.27 -12.45 0.47
N TYR A 253 -28.51 -11.21 0.89
CA TYR A 253 -29.19 -10.86 2.14
C TYR A 253 -30.43 -10.01 1.83
N ALA A 254 -31.55 -10.38 2.44
CA ALA A 254 -32.86 -9.83 2.09
C ALA A 254 -32.93 -8.32 2.36
N GLY A 255 -33.38 -7.56 1.35
CA GLY A 255 -33.45 -6.09 1.41
C GLY A 255 -32.16 -5.34 1.12
N TYR A 256 -31.00 -6.01 1.04
CA TYR A 256 -29.68 -5.38 0.83
C TYR A 256 -28.90 -5.92 -0.38
N GLY A 257 -29.32 -7.03 -0.98
CA GLY A 257 -28.63 -7.63 -2.13
C GLY A 257 -27.40 -8.44 -1.68
N TYR A 258 -26.33 -8.45 -2.48
CA TYR A 258 -25.11 -9.17 -2.10
C TYR A 258 -24.36 -8.46 -0.99
N CYS A 259 -24.24 -9.15 0.14
CA CYS A 259 -23.47 -8.74 1.29
C CYS A 259 -22.28 -9.69 1.48
N TRP A 260 -21.30 -9.27 2.27
CA TRP A 260 -20.08 -10.03 2.53
C TRP A 260 -19.93 -10.31 4.02
N ARG A 261 -19.41 -11.49 4.38
CA ARG A 261 -18.99 -11.79 5.74
C ARG A 261 -17.52 -12.23 5.77
N PRO A 262 -16.73 -11.82 6.78
CA PRO A 262 -15.38 -12.33 6.97
C PRO A 262 -15.41 -13.80 7.38
N SER A 263 -14.35 -14.52 7.01
CA SER A 263 -14.09 -15.91 7.36
C SER A 263 -12.79 -15.99 8.18
N GLY A 264 -12.69 -16.95 9.09
CA GLY A 264 -11.51 -17.11 9.95
C GLY A 264 -11.37 -16.08 11.06
N VAL A 265 -12.35 -15.19 11.24
CA VAL A 265 -12.49 -14.35 12.46
C VAL A 265 -12.97 -15.20 13.63
N GLY A 266 -12.53 -14.86 14.85
CA GLY A 266 -12.86 -15.61 16.06
C GLY A 266 -14.33 -15.49 16.49
N LEU A 267 -14.78 -16.41 17.37
CA LEU A 267 -16.09 -16.27 18.02
C LEU A 267 -16.12 -14.99 18.86
N GLY A 268 -17.22 -14.23 18.76
CA GLY A 268 -17.36 -12.93 19.43
C GLY A 268 -16.60 -11.77 18.75
N TRP A 269 -16.01 -11.99 17.58
CA TRP A 269 -15.40 -10.92 16.78
C TRP A 269 -16.40 -9.80 16.44
N SER A 270 -15.89 -8.57 16.36
CA SER A 270 -16.65 -7.38 15.96
C SER A 270 -15.79 -6.45 15.09
N PRO A 271 -16.39 -5.73 14.12
CA PRO A 271 -15.72 -4.66 13.40
C PRO A 271 -15.01 -3.69 14.36
N PHE A 272 -13.86 -3.18 13.95
CA PHE A 272 -13.03 -2.22 14.72
C PHE A 272 -12.39 -2.78 16.01
N THR A 273 -12.30 -4.11 16.16
CA THR A 273 -11.54 -4.72 17.29
C THR A 273 -10.08 -5.05 16.96
N THR A 274 -9.72 -5.19 15.68
CA THR A 274 -8.40 -5.64 15.23
C THR A 274 -7.70 -4.57 14.37
N GLY A 275 -7.09 -3.57 15.02
CA GLY A 275 -6.45 -2.45 14.34
C GLY A 275 -6.16 -1.30 15.27
N ASN A 276 -5.74 -0.17 14.70
CA ASN A 276 -5.41 1.06 15.42
C ASN A 276 -6.04 2.29 14.77
N TRP A 277 -6.18 3.36 15.55
CA TRP A 277 -6.47 4.69 15.02
C TRP A 277 -5.19 5.42 14.59
N PHE A 278 -5.17 5.80 13.32
CA PHE A 278 -4.14 6.61 12.69
C PHE A 278 -4.63 8.04 12.55
N PHE A 279 -3.85 9.01 13.05
CA PHE A 279 -4.13 10.41 12.80
C PHE A 279 -3.35 10.92 11.59
N ASP A 280 -4.05 11.64 10.72
CA ASP A 280 -3.46 12.45 9.67
C ASP A 280 -4.17 13.82 9.63
N PRO A 281 -3.46 14.95 9.49
CA PRO A 281 -4.11 16.27 9.49
C PRO A 281 -5.15 16.51 8.39
N PHE A 282 -5.08 15.77 7.27
CA PHE A 282 -6.02 15.89 6.17
C PHE A 282 -7.19 14.90 6.29
N MET A 283 -6.93 13.64 6.62
CA MET A 283 -7.96 12.60 6.76
C MET A 283 -8.66 12.61 8.13
N GLY A 284 -8.05 13.25 9.13
CA GLY A 284 -8.45 13.15 10.53
C GLY A 284 -8.10 11.79 11.13
N TRP A 285 -8.91 11.33 12.08
CA TRP A 285 -8.79 10.01 12.68
C TRP A 285 -9.33 8.93 11.74
N THR A 286 -8.42 8.11 11.24
CA THR A 286 -8.68 7.01 10.30
C THR A 286 -8.46 5.67 10.99
N TRP A 287 -9.34 4.70 10.76
CA TRP A 287 -9.14 3.34 11.26
C TRP A 287 -8.21 2.56 10.33
N VAL A 288 -7.12 2.00 10.86
CA VAL A 288 -6.20 1.12 10.12
C VAL A 288 -6.31 -0.27 10.73
N SER A 289 -7.03 -1.16 10.05
CA SER A 289 -7.19 -2.56 10.46
C SER A 289 -5.93 -3.38 10.19
N TYR A 290 -5.64 -4.34 11.07
CA TYR A 290 -4.62 -5.36 10.83
C TYR A 290 -5.16 -6.57 10.05
N GLU A 291 -6.46 -6.62 9.80
CA GLU A 291 -7.10 -7.66 9.01
C GLU A 291 -6.81 -7.41 7.52
N PRO A 292 -6.25 -8.38 6.77
CA PRO A 292 -5.84 -8.15 5.38
C PRO A 292 -6.95 -7.62 4.46
N TRP A 293 -8.21 -7.92 4.76
CA TRP A 293 -9.38 -7.48 4.01
C TRP A 293 -9.96 -6.13 4.46
N GLY A 294 -9.44 -5.55 5.55
CA GLY A 294 -10.10 -4.46 6.27
C GLY A 294 -10.32 -3.17 5.47
N TRP A 295 -9.50 -2.88 4.45
CA TRP A 295 -9.59 -1.64 3.69
C TRP A 295 -10.98 -1.37 3.10
N VAL A 296 -11.62 -2.37 2.47
CA VAL A 296 -12.94 -2.13 1.87
C VAL A 296 -14.00 -1.93 2.96
N PRO A 297 -14.17 -2.83 3.95
CA PRO A 297 -15.29 -2.74 4.87
C PRO A 297 -15.20 -1.61 5.91
N TYR A 298 -13.98 -1.12 6.19
CA TYR A 298 -13.78 -0.01 7.13
C TYR A 298 -13.78 1.38 6.50
N HIS A 299 -13.64 1.50 5.18
CA HIS A 299 -13.65 2.80 4.49
C HIS A 299 -14.83 3.00 3.53
N PHE A 300 -15.57 1.93 3.22
CA PHE A 300 -16.75 1.96 2.35
C PHE A 300 -17.86 1.06 2.89
N GLY A 301 -19.10 1.26 2.43
CA GLY A 301 -20.23 0.45 2.89
C GLY A 301 -20.65 0.75 4.33
N SER A 302 -21.23 -0.27 4.97
CA SER A 302 -21.76 -0.22 6.34
C SER A 302 -21.88 -1.64 6.91
N TRP A 303 -22.24 -1.78 8.19
CA TRP A 303 -22.28 -3.05 8.91
C TRP A 303 -23.67 -3.34 9.48
N ILE A 304 -24.09 -4.60 9.40
CA ILE A 304 -25.29 -5.14 10.08
C ILE A 304 -24.82 -6.27 10.99
N PHE A 305 -25.40 -6.37 12.20
CA PHE A 305 -25.29 -7.58 13.00
C PHE A 305 -26.56 -8.42 12.85
N ASP A 306 -26.39 -9.68 12.44
CA ASP A 306 -27.46 -10.68 12.37
C ASP A 306 -27.12 -11.85 13.32
N PRO A 307 -28.00 -12.26 14.24
CA PRO A 307 -27.72 -13.34 15.19
C PRO A 307 -27.32 -14.69 14.55
N SER A 308 -27.69 -14.93 13.28
CA SER A 308 -27.42 -16.17 12.55
C SER A 308 -26.10 -16.13 11.75
N TYR A 309 -25.65 -14.94 11.36
CA TYR A 309 -24.48 -14.75 10.49
C TYR A 309 -23.32 -14.00 11.16
N GLY A 310 -23.57 -13.37 12.31
CA GLY A 310 -22.66 -12.42 12.96
C GLY A 310 -22.67 -11.06 12.29
N TRP A 311 -21.52 -10.40 12.25
CA TRP A 311 -21.34 -9.12 11.57
C TRP A 311 -21.20 -9.31 10.05
N ILE A 312 -22.07 -8.65 9.31
CA ILE A 312 -22.18 -8.64 7.85
C ILE A 312 -21.79 -7.25 7.35
N TRP A 313 -20.90 -7.20 6.35
CA TRP A 313 -20.65 -5.96 5.60
C TRP A 313 -21.65 -5.83 4.44
N VAL A 314 -22.27 -4.65 4.37
CA VAL A 314 -23.18 -4.23 3.32
C VAL A 314 -22.45 -3.22 2.43
N PRO A 315 -22.18 -3.54 1.15
CA PRO A 315 -21.63 -2.59 0.20
C PRO A 315 -22.61 -1.42 -0.01
N SER A 316 -22.10 -0.19 -0.03
CA SER A 316 -22.90 1.00 -0.39
C SER A 316 -22.04 2.00 -1.14
N GLY A 317 -22.61 2.64 -2.16
CA GLY A 317 -21.89 3.63 -3.00
C GLY A 317 -21.08 3.03 -4.15
N PHE A 318 -21.08 1.71 -4.32
CA PHE A 318 -20.44 1.01 -5.45
C PHE A 318 -21.34 0.95 -6.70
N SER A 319 -22.65 1.04 -6.51
CA SER A 319 -23.67 1.00 -7.57
C SER A 319 -24.17 2.42 -7.88
N GLY A 320 -23.82 2.98 -9.05
CA GLY A 320 -24.31 4.28 -9.50
C GLY A 320 -23.35 5.04 -10.42
N TRP A 321 -23.70 6.29 -10.72
CA TRP A 321 -22.89 7.22 -11.50
C TRP A 321 -21.82 7.89 -10.64
N GLY A 322 -20.74 7.16 -10.35
CA GLY A 322 -19.58 7.66 -9.60
C GLY A 322 -18.82 6.56 -8.89
N ALA A 323 -17.52 6.80 -8.66
CA ALA A 323 -16.72 5.91 -7.80
C ALA A 323 -17.17 6.04 -6.34
N PRO A 324 -17.09 4.96 -5.53
CA PRO A 324 -17.41 5.00 -4.11
C PRO A 324 -16.48 5.99 -3.37
N ALA A 325 -17.05 6.84 -2.53
CA ALA A 325 -16.27 7.81 -1.74
C ALA A 325 -15.63 7.12 -0.52
N TRP A 326 -14.30 7.15 -0.45
CA TRP A 326 -13.52 6.65 0.69
C TRP A 326 -13.80 7.50 1.94
N ARG A 327 -13.80 6.87 3.12
CA ARG A 327 -14.06 7.54 4.41
C ARG A 327 -13.04 7.10 5.46
N PRO A 328 -12.60 7.98 6.39
CA PRO A 328 -11.66 7.62 7.46
C PRO A 328 -12.11 6.42 8.32
N SER A 329 -13.42 6.24 8.50
CA SER A 329 -14.00 5.04 9.11
C SER A 329 -15.49 4.89 8.76
N THR A 330 -15.99 3.66 8.68
CA THR A 330 -17.42 3.30 8.67
C THR A 330 -17.96 3.10 10.08
N ALA A 331 -17.63 4.04 10.97
CA ALA A 331 -18.02 4.03 12.38
C ALA A 331 -18.78 5.31 12.78
N VAL A 332 -19.64 5.19 13.79
CA VAL A 332 -20.36 6.29 14.43
C VAL A 332 -19.74 6.55 15.80
N TRP A 333 -19.21 7.75 15.99
CA TRP A 333 -18.67 8.18 17.28
C TRP A 333 -19.78 8.38 18.31
N VAL A 334 -19.61 7.83 19.50
CA VAL A 334 -20.55 7.93 20.62
C VAL A 334 -19.84 8.30 21.91
N HIS A 335 -20.51 9.08 22.76
CA HIS A 335 -20.00 9.48 24.07
C HIS A 335 -21.05 9.35 25.16
N SER A 336 -20.66 8.85 26.34
CA SER A 336 -21.51 8.76 27.51
C SER A 336 -20.69 8.75 28.80
N GLY A 337 -21.06 9.59 29.78
CA GLY A 337 -20.46 9.56 31.12
C GLY A 337 -18.95 9.81 31.19
N GLY A 338 -18.37 10.58 30.26
CA GLY A 338 -16.92 10.78 30.15
C GLY A 338 -16.21 9.79 29.22
N THR A 339 -16.88 8.70 28.85
CA THR A 339 -16.34 7.66 27.97
C THR A 339 -16.70 7.93 26.51
N THR A 340 -15.71 7.92 25.63
CA THR A 340 -15.88 7.97 24.16
C THR A 340 -15.61 6.60 23.56
N GLY A 341 -16.39 6.22 22.56
CA GLY A 341 -16.21 4.99 21.79
C GLY A 341 -16.89 5.08 20.43
N ILE A 342 -17.00 3.93 19.77
CA ILE A 342 -17.55 3.79 18.42
C ILE A 342 -18.59 2.68 18.33
N VAL A 343 -19.49 2.83 17.37
CA VAL A 343 -20.46 1.82 16.95
C VAL A 343 -20.29 1.62 15.44
N PRO A 344 -20.27 0.39 14.90
CA PRO A 344 -20.20 0.18 13.45
C PRO A 344 -21.40 0.83 12.75
N LEU A 345 -21.18 1.60 11.69
CA LEU A 345 -22.23 2.34 10.98
C LEU A 345 -23.25 1.37 10.39
N HIS A 346 -24.54 1.53 10.71
CA HIS A 346 -25.62 0.74 10.10
C HIS A 346 -26.13 1.41 8.81
N PRO A 347 -26.48 0.67 7.74
CA PRO A 347 -26.98 1.26 6.49
C PRO A 347 -28.19 2.20 6.63
N LEU A 348 -29.01 1.98 7.67
CA LEU A 348 -30.22 2.75 7.98
C LEU A 348 -30.01 3.83 9.07
N ASP A 349 -28.77 4.08 9.51
CA ASP A 349 -28.49 5.12 10.51
C ASP A 349 -28.85 6.51 10.00
N ARG A 350 -29.43 7.33 10.88
CA ARG A 350 -29.90 8.69 10.56
C ARG A 350 -29.13 9.73 11.36
N ARG A 351 -28.72 10.82 10.71
CA ARG A 351 -27.98 11.93 11.33
C ARG A 351 -28.69 12.43 12.59
N GLY A 352 -28.00 12.42 13.73
CA GLY A 352 -28.54 12.89 15.01
C GLY A 352 -29.54 11.94 15.69
N LYS A 353 -29.68 10.70 15.22
CA LYS A 353 -30.37 9.61 15.93
C LYS A 353 -29.35 8.62 16.49
N SER A 354 -29.74 7.84 17.50
CA SER A 354 -28.90 6.77 18.04
C SER A 354 -28.59 5.73 16.94
N PRO A 355 -27.34 5.26 16.81
CA PRO A 355 -27.00 4.26 15.81
C PRO A 355 -27.66 2.92 16.15
N LEU A 356 -28.17 2.21 15.14
CA LEU A 356 -28.98 1.00 15.32
C LEU A 356 -28.16 -0.16 15.91
N ASN A 357 -26.88 -0.21 15.52
CA ASN A 357 -25.90 -1.17 16.03
C ASN A 357 -25.47 -0.91 17.50
N LEU A 358 -25.93 0.17 18.15
CA LEU A 358 -25.66 0.43 19.59
C LEU A 358 -26.18 -0.70 20.49
N SER A 359 -27.18 -1.43 20.01
CA SER A 359 -27.71 -2.65 20.64
C SER A 359 -26.66 -3.76 20.83
N GLN A 360 -25.58 -3.74 20.03
CA GLN A 360 -24.46 -4.69 20.08
C GLN A 360 -23.30 -4.21 20.97
N GLY A 361 -23.49 -3.08 21.68
CA GLY A 361 -22.49 -2.46 22.54
C GLY A 361 -21.72 -1.33 21.87
N VAL A 362 -20.65 -0.91 22.54
CA VAL A 362 -19.75 0.16 22.08
C VAL A 362 -18.32 -0.37 22.11
N ILE A 363 -17.58 -0.19 21.02
CA ILE A 363 -16.16 -0.51 20.97
C ILE A 363 -15.38 0.71 21.50
N GLY A 364 -14.37 0.46 22.33
CA GLY A 364 -13.53 1.53 22.87
C GLY A 364 -12.53 2.05 21.85
N THR A 365 -11.98 3.23 22.16
CA THR A 365 -10.98 3.89 21.31
C THR A 365 -9.69 3.09 21.13
N ALA A 366 -9.42 2.12 22.00
CA ALA A 366 -8.32 1.16 21.88
C ALA A 366 -8.70 -0.18 21.20
N GLY A 367 -9.85 -0.26 20.50
CA GLY A 367 -10.36 -1.50 19.88
C GLY A 367 -10.94 -2.52 20.86
N VAL A 368 -10.76 -2.32 22.18
CA VAL A 368 -11.33 -3.17 23.22
C VAL A 368 -12.83 -2.86 23.41
N PRO A 369 -13.75 -3.84 23.35
CA PRO A 369 -15.16 -3.62 23.65
C PRO A 369 -15.37 -3.01 25.04
N ILE A 370 -16.12 -1.93 25.12
CA ILE A 370 -16.45 -1.26 26.38
C ILE A 370 -17.61 -2.01 27.03
N HIS A 371 -17.27 -2.99 27.86
CA HIS A 371 -18.18 -3.67 28.78
C HIS A 371 -18.45 -2.79 30.01
N SER A 372 -18.93 -1.56 29.81
CA SER A 372 -19.29 -0.60 30.87
C SER A 372 -20.60 0.11 30.50
N VAL A 373 -21.59 0.29 31.38
CA VAL A 373 -21.69 -0.02 32.81
C VAL A 373 -23.06 -0.65 33.08
N GLY A 374 -23.11 -1.70 33.91
CA GLY A 374 -24.31 -2.13 34.63
C GLY A 374 -25.53 -2.54 33.80
N GLN A 375 -25.64 -3.84 33.48
CA GLN A 375 -26.94 -4.53 33.51
C GLN A 375 -27.37 -4.80 34.97
N SER A 376 -27.27 -3.79 35.83
CA SER A 376 -27.88 -3.79 37.16
C SER A 376 -29.12 -2.92 37.10
N SER A 377 -30.20 -3.40 37.71
CA SER A 377 -31.50 -2.78 37.69
C SER A 377 -31.50 -1.34 38.26
N SER A 378 -32.37 -0.52 37.69
CA SER A 378 -32.92 0.74 38.23
C SER A 378 -32.17 2.07 38.12
N ASN A 379 -30.87 2.17 37.85
CA ASN A 379 -30.22 3.50 37.68
C ASN A 379 -29.13 3.57 36.61
N ALA A 380 -29.13 4.70 35.88
CA ALA A 380 -28.12 5.13 34.89
C ALA A 380 -27.95 4.28 33.60
N ARG A 381 -29.00 4.19 32.77
CA ARG A 381 -28.80 4.18 31.30
C ARG A 381 -28.16 5.52 30.90
N ALA A 382 -26.84 5.61 30.93
CA ALA A 382 -26.14 6.80 30.47
C ALA A 382 -26.35 6.94 28.94
N ALA A 383 -27.18 7.91 28.53
CA ALA A 383 -27.63 8.05 27.14
C ALA A 383 -26.46 8.43 26.22
N TRP A 384 -26.02 7.47 25.40
CA TRP A 384 -24.98 7.66 24.40
C TRP A 384 -25.37 8.77 23.41
N LYS A 385 -24.58 9.85 23.39
CA LYS A 385 -24.72 10.97 22.45
C LYS A 385 -23.84 10.70 21.23
N VAL A 386 -24.40 10.87 20.04
CA VAL A 386 -23.63 10.79 18.78
C VAL A 386 -22.76 12.03 18.61
N LEU A 387 -21.48 11.82 18.30
CA LEU A 387 -20.53 12.88 17.97
C LEU A 387 -20.28 12.94 16.46
N LYS A 388 -19.87 14.11 15.95
CA LYS A 388 -19.42 14.28 14.55
C LYS A 388 -18.00 13.75 14.33
N SER A 389 -17.17 13.78 15.37
CA SER A 389 -15.75 13.44 15.43
C SER A 389 -15.45 12.97 16.86
N PRO A 390 -14.34 12.24 17.11
CA PRO A 390 -13.93 11.96 18.48
C PRO A 390 -13.61 13.27 19.22
N GLN A 391 -13.63 13.22 20.56
CA GLN A 391 -13.04 14.30 21.36
C GLN A 391 -11.52 14.29 21.20
N GLN A 392 -10.90 15.45 21.33
CA GLN A 392 -9.47 15.67 21.00
C GLN A 392 -8.53 14.71 21.73
N ASP A 393 -8.81 14.41 23.01
CA ASP A 393 -7.98 13.55 23.86
C ASP A 393 -8.48 12.08 23.95
N ALA A 394 -9.54 11.72 23.20
CA ALA A 394 -10.11 10.38 23.25
C ALA A 394 -9.22 9.30 22.58
N LEU A 395 -8.24 9.75 21.79
CA LEU A 395 -7.36 8.94 20.97
C LEU A 395 -5.92 9.45 21.07
N ALA A 396 -4.99 8.52 21.30
CA ALA A 396 -3.56 8.76 21.09
C ALA A 396 -3.15 8.10 19.77
N PRO A 397 -2.35 8.75 18.91
CA PRO A 397 -1.93 8.14 17.66
C PRO A 397 -0.96 7.01 17.97
N ALA A 398 -1.21 5.82 17.42
CA ALA A 398 -0.36 4.65 17.62
C ALA A 398 0.92 4.75 16.76
N ILE A 399 1.81 5.66 17.16
CA ILE A 399 3.08 5.93 16.48
C ILE A 399 4.13 4.90 16.91
N THR A 400 4.32 3.87 16.09
CA THR A 400 5.49 3.00 16.18
C THR A 400 6.64 3.64 15.41
N ARG A 401 7.79 3.87 16.04
CA ARG A 401 8.98 4.42 15.34
C ARG A 401 9.43 3.46 14.24
N GLY A 402 9.66 4.00 13.05
CA GLY A 402 10.27 3.31 11.92
C GLY A 402 11.78 3.51 11.90
N ILE A 403 12.47 2.67 11.16
CA ILE A 403 13.91 2.79 10.89
C ILE A 403 14.08 3.61 9.60
N PRO A 404 14.97 4.61 9.56
CA PRO A 404 15.24 5.38 8.34
C PRO A 404 15.93 4.54 7.26
N PRO A 405 15.68 4.79 5.97
CA PRO A 405 16.44 4.19 4.88
C PRO A 405 17.89 4.68 4.89
N VAL A 406 18.78 3.82 4.40
CA VAL A 406 20.19 4.14 4.17
C VAL A 406 20.44 4.17 2.66
N ARG A 407 21.32 5.06 2.21
CA ARG A 407 21.74 5.10 0.81
C ARG A 407 22.53 3.83 0.47
N VAL A 408 22.17 3.17 -0.62
CA VAL A 408 22.82 1.96 -1.11
C VAL A 408 23.40 2.23 -2.49
N SER A 409 24.73 2.31 -2.56
CA SER A 409 25.46 2.28 -3.82
C SER A 409 25.66 0.82 -4.24
N ARG A 410 25.42 0.52 -5.52
CA ARG A 410 25.76 -0.79 -6.11
C ARG A 410 26.76 -0.62 -7.24
N THR A 411 27.22 -1.74 -7.79
CA THR A 411 27.99 -1.76 -9.03
C THR A 411 27.27 -2.67 -10.01
N LEU A 412 26.70 -2.07 -11.06
CA LEU A 412 26.07 -2.75 -12.19
C LEU A 412 27.03 -3.80 -12.76
N ALA A 413 26.75 -5.08 -12.46
CA ALA A 413 27.43 -6.21 -13.06
C ALA A 413 27.01 -6.30 -14.54
N ALA A 414 27.77 -5.64 -15.40
CA ALA A 414 27.43 -5.40 -16.80
C ALA A 414 27.42 -6.69 -17.64
N THR A 415 26.24 -7.29 -17.86
CA THR A 415 26.02 -8.23 -18.97
C THR A 415 25.84 -7.45 -20.28
N GLY A 416 26.92 -6.84 -20.75
CA GLY A 416 26.95 -5.90 -21.88
C GLY A 416 27.76 -4.67 -21.51
N ALA A 417 28.93 -4.50 -22.13
CA ALA A 417 30.00 -3.66 -21.61
C ALA A 417 29.63 -2.17 -21.42
N VAL A 418 29.68 -1.71 -20.17
CA VAL A 418 29.94 -0.32 -19.81
C VAL A 418 31.12 -0.32 -18.84
N GLN A 419 32.20 0.34 -19.22
CA GLN A 419 33.39 0.48 -18.38
C GLN A 419 33.13 1.61 -17.37
N GLY A 420 32.89 1.25 -16.10
CA GLY A 420 32.41 2.19 -15.09
C GLY A 420 33.36 3.36 -14.83
N SER A 421 32.86 4.58 -14.98
CA SER A 421 33.49 5.81 -14.49
C SER A 421 33.36 5.88 -12.96
N GLN A 422 34.45 5.63 -12.24
CA GLN A 422 34.56 5.96 -10.82
C GLN A 422 34.49 7.48 -10.65
N GLY A 423 33.34 8.02 -10.23
CA GLY A 423 33.25 9.43 -9.82
C GLY A 423 31.89 10.13 -9.96
N SER A 424 30.92 9.58 -10.68
CA SER A 424 29.61 10.23 -10.81
C SER A 424 28.72 9.95 -9.59
N SER A 425 28.12 10.99 -9.01
CA SER A 425 27.15 10.84 -7.92
C SER A 425 25.83 11.52 -8.26
N ILE A 426 24.77 10.73 -8.22
CA ILE A 426 23.39 11.17 -8.42
C ILE A 426 22.89 11.75 -7.09
N GLN A 427 22.75 13.08 -7.06
CA GLN A 427 22.17 13.81 -5.94
C GLN A 427 20.71 14.13 -6.22
N TYR A 428 19.97 14.50 -5.18
CA TYR A 428 18.58 14.95 -5.30
C TYR A 428 18.42 16.30 -4.65
N ASP A 429 17.98 17.27 -5.44
CA ASP A 429 17.51 18.55 -4.92
C ASP A 429 16.11 18.33 -4.34
N SER A 430 15.99 18.40 -3.01
CA SER A 430 14.71 18.24 -2.32
C SER A 430 13.79 19.45 -2.41
N LYS A 431 14.28 20.62 -2.87
CA LYS A 431 13.46 21.82 -3.10
C LYS A 431 12.79 21.73 -4.47
N GLU A 432 13.58 21.46 -5.50
CA GLU A 432 13.10 21.27 -6.88
C GLU A 432 12.47 19.89 -7.09
N ARG A 433 12.71 18.95 -6.17
CA ARG A 433 12.32 17.54 -6.21
C ARG A 433 12.78 16.84 -7.50
N LYS A 434 14.02 17.12 -7.89
CA LYS A 434 14.68 16.64 -9.11
C LYS A 434 16.02 16.01 -8.77
N PHE A 435 16.43 15.04 -9.57
CA PHE A 435 17.79 14.51 -9.52
C PHE A 435 18.76 15.43 -10.29
N VAL A 436 19.99 15.53 -9.77
CA VAL A 436 21.07 16.35 -10.34
C VAL A 436 22.39 15.59 -10.25
N ASN A 437 23.21 15.67 -11.30
CA ASN A 437 24.51 15.01 -11.32
C ASN A 437 25.58 15.95 -10.77
N ALA A 438 26.30 15.53 -9.73
CA ALA A 438 27.26 16.38 -9.03
C ALA A 438 28.46 16.83 -9.91
N ASN A 439 28.74 16.12 -11.01
CA ASN A 439 29.91 16.40 -11.86
C ASN A 439 29.65 17.40 -13.00
N THR A 440 28.41 17.86 -13.20
CA THR A 440 28.09 18.92 -14.19
C THR A 440 28.33 20.33 -13.65
N ALA A 441 29.50 20.56 -13.03
CA ALA A 441 29.99 21.91 -12.75
C ALA A 441 30.66 22.47 -14.01
N VAL A 442 30.06 23.50 -14.61
CA VAL A 442 30.62 24.17 -15.80
C VAL A 442 31.90 24.95 -15.40
N PRO A 443 33.06 24.70 -16.04
CA PRO A 443 34.25 25.51 -15.80
C PRO A 443 34.10 26.89 -16.47
N GLY A 444 33.57 27.88 -15.74
CA GLY A 444 33.29 29.17 -16.36
C GLY A 444 32.62 30.25 -15.51
N SER A 445 33.16 30.59 -14.33
CA SER A 445 33.03 31.95 -13.77
C SER A 445 34.15 32.24 -12.76
N PRO A 446 34.69 33.47 -12.71
CA PRO A 446 35.85 33.79 -11.90
C PRO A 446 35.53 33.76 -10.40
N ALA A 447 36.41 33.16 -9.61
CA ALA A 447 36.31 33.14 -8.16
C ALA A 447 36.50 34.57 -7.60
N ASN A 448 35.63 34.96 -6.67
CA ASN A 448 35.76 36.20 -5.91
C ASN A 448 36.91 36.07 -4.89
N PRO A 449 37.97 36.89 -4.96
CA PRO A 449 39.20 36.65 -4.20
C PRO A 449 39.15 37.25 -2.79
N ASP A 450 38.25 36.76 -1.94
CA ASP A 450 38.22 37.11 -0.51
C ASP A 450 37.67 35.96 0.36
N SER A 451 38.49 34.92 0.52
CA SER A 451 38.43 34.05 1.70
C SER A 451 39.79 33.40 1.94
N VAL A 452 40.45 33.79 3.03
CA VAL A 452 41.71 33.21 3.48
C VAL A 452 41.42 32.15 4.55
N PRO A 453 41.71 30.86 4.33
CA PRO A 453 41.86 29.89 5.41
C PRO A 453 43.26 30.02 6.02
N ALA A 454 43.35 30.05 7.35
CA ALA A 454 44.63 30.08 8.04
C ALA A 454 45.41 28.77 7.83
N ALA A 455 46.73 28.89 7.59
CA ALA A 455 47.60 27.75 7.37
C ALA A 455 48.11 27.13 8.68
N ALA A 456 48.28 25.80 8.69
CA ALA A 456 49.17 25.08 9.59
C ALA A 456 49.92 24.00 8.79
N SER A 457 51.24 23.95 8.95
CA SER A 457 52.18 23.39 7.96
C SER A 457 52.49 21.89 8.12
N ALA A 458 52.77 21.22 7.00
CA ALA A 458 53.84 20.21 6.87
C ALA A 458 54.27 20.05 5.40
N GLN A 459 55.57 19.87 5.13
CA GLN A 459 56.17 19.85 3.78
C GLN A 459 56.40 18.42 3.22
N PRO A 460 56.64 18.25 1.90
CA PRO A 460 56.66 16.95 1.22
C PRO A 460 58.07 16.38 0.96
N VAL A 461 58.15 15.08 0.69
CA VAL A 461 59.32 14.42 0.08
C VAL A 461 58.87 13.44 -1.01
N ALA A 462 59.62 13.38 -2.13
CA ALA A 462 59.30 12.65 -3.35
C ALA A 462 59.74 11.16 -3.33
N PRO A 463 59.24 10.31 -4.25
CA PRO A 463 59.58 8.89 -4.30
C PRO A 463 60.86 8.60 -5.10
N ALA A 464 61.54 7.50 -4.77
CA ALA A 464 62.62 6.91 -5.56
C ALA A 464 62.36 5.43 -5.83
N SER A 465 62.71 4.99 -7.04
CA SER A 465 62.62 3.62 -7.52
C SER A 465 63.82 2.75 -7.06
N VAL A 466 63.71 1.42 -7.20
CA VAL A 466 64.74 0.56 -7.80
C VAL A 466 64.17 -0.84 -8.09
N ARG A 467 64.64 -1.41 -9.20
CA ARG A 467 64.35 -2.74 -9.75
C ARG A 467 65.48 -3.70 -9.38
N SER A 468 65.19 -4.99 -9.14
CA SER A 468 66.10 -6.10 -9.48
C SER A 468 65.41 -7.47 -9.43
N GLU A 469 66.06 -8.46 -10.03
CA GLU A 469 65.46 -9.63 -10.68
C GLU A 469 66.26 -10.92 -10.33
N VAL A 470 65.88 -12.08 -10.91
CA VAL A 470 66.59 -13.39 -11.00
C VAL A 470 66.11 -14.54 -10.08
N ALA A 471 65.96 -15.72 -10.70
CA ALA A 471 65.46 -17.02 -10.20
C ALA A 471 66.64 -18.06 -10.16
N PRO A 472 66.54 -19.41 -10.34
CA PRO A 472 65.41 -20.35 -10.51
C PRO A 472 65.54 -21.72 -9.75
N ALA A 473 64.66 -22.70 -10.11
CA ALA A 473 64.73 -24.18 -9.97
C ALA A 473 63.56 -24.83 -9.17
N ALA A 474 63.03 -26.03 -9.48
CA ALA A 474 63.04 -26.86 -10.71
C ALA A 474 61.95 -27.97 -10.67
N VAL A 475 61.35 -28.26 -11.83
CA VAL A 475 60.95 -29.58 -12.39
C VAL A 475 60.25 -30.64 -11.49
N ASN A 476 58.99 -30.98 -11.82
CA ASN A 476 58.68 -32.30 -12.40
C ASN A 476 57.31 -32.35 -13.11
N ALA A 477 57.19 -33.20 -14.14
CA ALA A 477 56.03 -33.25 -15.04
C ALA A 477 55.45 -34.68 -15.16
N ARG A 478 54.17 -34.79 -15.53
CA ARG A 478 53.69 -35.88 -16.40
C ARG A 478 52.43 -35.49 -17.17
N THR A 479 52.43 -35.86 -18.45
CA THR A 479 51.39 -35.63 -19.46
C THR A 479 50.64 -36.92 -19.77
N THR A 480 49.36 -36.85 -20.16
CA THR A 480 48.60 -37.63 -21.18
C THR A 480 47.09 -37.40 -20.96
N GLU A 481 46.15 -37.61 -21.91
CA GLU A 481 46.11 -37.43 -23.38
C GLU A 481 44.61 -37.31 -23.78
N ALA A 482 44.29 -37.16 -25.07
CA ALA A 482 43.00 -36.67 -25.59
C ALA A 482 41.84 -37.70 -25.67
N ALA A 483 40.67 -37.18 -26.10
CA ALA A 483 39.37 -37.86 -26.25
C ALA A 483 39.29 -38.87 -27.43
N PRO A 484 38.13 -39.52 -27.64
CA PRO A 484 37.26 -39.02 -28.72
C PRO A 484 35.72 -39.10 -28.48
N ARG A 485 34.96 -38.50 -29.42
CA ARG A 485 33.49 -38.57 -29.55
C ARG A 485 33.00 -39.90 -30.14
N VAL A 486 31.75 -40.27 -29.86
CA VAL A 486 30.86 -41.01 -30.79
C VAL A 486 29.42 -40.48 -30.63
N ASP A 487 28.69 -40.33 -31.73
CA ASP A 487 27.28 -39.89 -31.80
C ASP A 487 26.28 -41.04 -31.52
N SER A 488 25.06 -40.72 -31.06
CA SER A 488 23.84 -41.52 -31.33
C SER A 488 22.56 -40.73 -31.04
N ALA A 489 21.47 -41.08 -31.73
CA ALA A 489 20.33 -40.22 -31.95
C ALA A 489 19.02 -40.62 -31.23
N ALA A 490 18.09 -39.66 -31.18
CA ALA A 490 16.63 -39.82 -31.17
C ALA A 490 15.94 -40.65 -30.06
N ALA A 491 15.32 -39.95 -29.11
CA ALA A 491 14.07 -40.40 -28.47
C ALA A 491 13.21 -39.19 -28.06
N THR A 492 11.96 -39.11 -28.53
CA THR A 492 10.97 -38.11 -28.10
C THR A 492 10.16 -38.61 -26.89
N PRO A 493 9.96 -37.81 -25.83
CA PRO A 493 8.91 -38.03 -24.86
C PRO A 493 7.61 -37.30 -25.25
N ARG A 494 6.48 -37.94 -24.95
CA ARG A 494 5.13 -37.44 -25.28
C ARG A 494 4.72 -36.28 -24.38
N SER A 495 3.89 -35.38 -24.93
CA SER A 495 3.11 -34.42 -24.14
C SER A 495 2.28 -35.15 -23.08
N SER A 496 2.47 -34.78 -21.82
CA SER A 496 1.53 -35.07 -20.75
C SER A 496 1.06 -33.74 -20.16
N ARG A 497 -0.27 -33.55 -20.17
CA ARG A 497 -0.93 -32.33 -19.72
C ARG A 497 -0.92 -32.32 -18.20
N ALA A 498 0.10 -31.72 -17.58
CA ALA A 498 0.16 -31.54 -16.14
C ALA A 498 -1.02 -30.67 -15.66
N THR A 499 -1.85 -31.23 -14.78
CA THR A 499 -2.86 -30.48 -14.04
C THR A 499 -2.14 -29.54 -13.06
N PRO A 500 -2.55 -28.26 -12.90
CA PRO A 500 -1.94 -27.40 -11.88
C PRO A 500 -2.17 -27.98 -10.48
N PRO A 501 -1.20 -27.83 -9.55
CA PRO A 501 -1.37 -28.28 -8.17
C PRO A 501 -2.52 -27.50 -7.48
N PRO A 502 -3.20 -28.09 -6.50
CA PRO A 502 -4.20 -27.38 -5.71
C PRO A 502 -3.54 -26.20 -4.96
N PRO A 503 -4.28 -25.11 -4.70
CA PRO A 503 -3.76 -23.98 -3.94
C PRO A 503 -3.30 -24.43 -2.55
N ALA A 504 -2.17 -23.88 -2.10
CA ALA A 504 -1.65 -24.17 -0.77
C ALA A 504 -2.67 -23.81 0.33
N PRO A 505 -2.74 -24.59 1.42
CA PRO A 505 -3.68 -24.30 2.51
C PRO A 505 -3.42 -22.91 3.10
N LEU A 506 -4.51 -22.24 3.46
CA LEU A 506 -4.51 -20.93 4.13
C LEU A 506 -3.51 -20.95 5.30
N ARG A 507 -2.47 -20.11 5.22
CA ARG A 507 -1.60 -19.88 6.39
C ARG A 507 -2.44 -19.22 7.47
N THR A 508 -2.54 -19.88 8.62
CA THR A 508 -3.07 -19.28 9.85
C THR A 508 -2.22 -18.06 10.19
N TYR A 509 -2.79 -16.87 9.99
CA TYR A 509 -2.18 -15.62 10.40
C TYR A 509 -2.06 -15.62 11.92
N THR A 510 -0.83 -15.55 12.41
CA THR A 510 -0.56 -15.34 13.84
C THR A 510 -0.28 -13.85 14.02
N PRO A 511 -1.15 -13.08 14.70
CA PRO A 511 -0.91 -11.65 14.92
C PRO A 511 0.36 -11.45 15.77
N PRO A 512 1.08 -10.33 15.59
CA PRO A 512 2.17 -9.95 16.48
C PRO A 512 1.63 -9.76 17.91
N PRO A 513 2.42 -10.05 18.96
CA PRO A 513 1.99 -9.84 20.33
C PRO A 513 1.75 -8.34 20.59
N PRO A 514 0.70 -7.97 21.35
CA PRO A 514 0.47 -6.57 21.71
C PRO A 514 1.63 -6.03 22.58
N PRO A 515 1.97 -4.74 22.48
CA PRO A 515 3.00 -4.15 23.31
C PRO A 515 2.65 -4.29 24.79
N ARG A 516 3.60 -4.77 25.60
CA ARG A 516 3.43 -4.87 27.05
C ARG A 516 3.23 -3.48 27.66
N ALA A 517 2.00 -3.16 28.03
CA ALA A 517 1.73 -2.07 28.95
C ALA A 517 2.49 -2.32 30.27
N SER A 518 3.38 -1.40 30.64
CA SER A 518 4.14 -1.47 31.89
C SER A 518 3.23 -1.05 33.04
N SER A 519 2.49 -1.99 33.62
CA SER A 519 1.73 -1.73 34.85
C SER A 519 2.69 -1.62 36.04
N ALA A 520 2.66 -0.47 36.70
CA ALA A 520 3.45 -0.20 37.90
C ALA A 520 3.09 -1.18 39.03
N THR A 521 4.10 -1.62 39.77
CA THR A 521 3.97 -2.62 40.83
C THR A 521 3.23 -2.06 42.04
N SER A 522 2.06 -2.61 42.36
CA SER A 522 1.37 -2.40 43.64
C SER A 522 1.27 -3.74 44.36
N THR A 523 2.06 -3.90 45.42
CA THR A 523 2.10 -5.10 46.25
C THR A 523 0.81 -5.28 47.04
N GLY A 524 0.18 -6.45 46.91
CA GLY A 524 -0.97 -6.86 47.71
C GLY A 524 -1.05 -8.38 47.82
N ASN A 525 -0.76 -8.92 49.01
CA ASN A 525 -0.97 -10.33 49.31
C ASN A 525 -2.47 -10.68 49.21
N HIS A 526 -2.81 -11.86 48.67
CA HIS A 526 -3.57 -12.90 49.41
C HIS A 526 -3.76 -14.20 48.59
N SER A 527 -3.18 -15.27 49.12
CA SER A 527 -3.68 -16.67 49.20
C SER A 527 -4.75 -17.20 48.22
N GLN A 528 -4.37 -18.24 47.45
CA GLN A 528 -5.29 -19.19 46.80
C GLN A 528 -6.07 -20.07 47.80
N PRO A 529 -7.14 -20.75 47.33
CA PRO A 529 -7.14 -22.22 47.45
C PRO A 529 -7.45 -22.97 46.14
N ALA A 530 -7.13 -24.27 46.14
CA ALA A 530 -7.18 -25.21 45.01
C ALA A 530 -8.60 -25.84 44.79
N PRO A 531 -8.85 -26.57 43.68
CA PRO A 531 -10.20 -26.91 43.23
C PRO A 531 -10.76 -28.24 43.80
N ALA A 532 -12.09 -28.30 43.95
CA ALA A 532 -12.80 -29.53 44.30
C ALA A 532 -13.17 -30.37 43.06
N ARG A 533 -13.00 -31.69 43.15
CA ARG A 533 -13.48 -32.69 42.18
C ARG A 533 -14.84 -33.26 42.63
N SER A 534 -15.70 -33.62 41.67
CA SER A 534 -16.71 -34.66 41.88
C SER A 534 -17.02 -35.45 40.59
N ASN A 535 -16.68 -36.74 40.64
CA ASN A 535 -17.26 -37.88 39.92
C ASN A 535 -18.82 -37.92 39.99
N SER A 536 -19.60 -38.77 39.29
CA SER A 536 -19.43 -39.63 38.10
C SER A 536 -20.76 -40.39 37.84
N GLY A 537 -21.01 -40.85 36.61
CA GLY A 537 -22.12 -41.78 36.24
C GLY A 537 -22.80 -41.34 34.94
N ALA A 538 -22.83 -42.09 33.82
CA ALA A 538 -23.15 -43.50 33.60
C ALA A 538 -24.59 -43.85 34.08
N ASP A 539 -25.44 -44.53 33.31
CA ASP A 539 -25.15 -45.51 32.23
C ASP A 539 -26.37 -45.73 31.29
N ARG A 540 -26.15 -46.31 30.08
CA ARG A 540 -27.12 -47.06 29.22
C ARG A 540 -28.41 -46.38 28.68
N SER A 541 -29.06 -46.83 27.58
CA SER A 541 -28.69 -47.74 26.47
C SER A 541 -29.76 -47.73 25.35
N SER A 542 -29.32 -47.87 24.09
CA SER A 542 -29.99 -48.54 22.94
C SER A 542 -31.52 -48.51 22.73
N ARG A 543 -31.96 -48.15 21.51
CA ARG A 543 -32.62 -49.13 20.60
C ARG A 543 -32.77 -48.64 19.15
N SER A 544 -33.04 -49.61 18.28
CA SER A 544 -32.99 -49.58 16.81
C SER A 544 -34.37 -49.74 16.16
N GLY A 545 -34.47 -49.40 14.86
CA GLY A 545 -35.61 -49.71 13.97
C GLY A 545 -36.42 -48.46 13.59
N GLY A 546 -37.02 -48.37 12.40
CA GLY A 546 -37.05 -49.32 11.27
C GLY A 546 -37.84 -48.73 10.09
N SER A 547 -37.68 -49.32 8.90
CA SER A 547 -38.28 -48.92 7.61
C SER A 547 -39.82 -48.78 7.61
N SER A 548 -40.40 -47.93 6.74
CA SER A 548 -40.89 -48.37 5.41
C SER A 548 -41.80 -47.36 4.67
N SER A 549 -41.67 -47.39 3.34
CA SER A 549 -42.56 -46.92 2.25
C SER A 549 -44.07 -46.76 2.45
N GLY A 550 -44.67 -45.81 1.71
CA GLY A 550 -46.09 -45.77 1.32
C GLY A 550 -46.32 -44.78 0.16
N ALA A 551 -47.17 -45.09 -0.82
CA ALA A 551 -47.19 -44.38 -2.12
C ALA A 551 -48.59 -44.04 -2.68
N ALA A 552 -48.63 -42.93 -3.44
CA ALA A 552 -49.41 -42.68 -4.66
C ALA A 552 -50.94 -42.36 -4.63
N ARG A 553 -51.35 -41.69 -5.74
CA ARG A 553 -52.69 -41.44 -6.32
C ARG A 553 -53.49 -40.24 -5.75
N GLU A 554 -53.71 -39.16 -6.54
CA GLU A 554 -54.74 -38.92 -7.61
C GLU A 554 -56.10 -38.47 -7.02
N SER A 555 -56.91 -37.58 -7.62
CA SER A 555 -56.77 -36.70 -8.82
C SER A 555 -57.92 -35.67 -8.90
N GLY A 556 -57.80 -34.67 -9.80
CA GLY A 556 -58.92 -33.89 -10.37
C GLY A 556 -59.03 -32.41 -9.95
N ALA A 557 -59.67 -31.50 -10.71
CA ALA A 557 -59.98 -31.44 -12.16
C ALA A 557 -60.52 -30.03 -12.54
N GLY A 558 -60.26 -29.55 -13.77
CA GLY A 558 -60.86 -28.34 -14.39
C GLY A 558 -59.81 -27.33 -14.91
N ARG A 559 -59.57 -27.14 -16.22
CA ARG A 559 -60.41 -26.58 -17.33
C ARG A 559 -60.80 -25.11 -17.10
N SER A 560 -60.55 -24.11 -17.96
CA SER A 560 -59.88 -24.01 -19.30
C SER A 560 -59.32 -22.54 -19.46
N ALA A 561 -58.79 -21.98 -20.57
CA ALA A 561 -58.71 -22.36 -22.01
C ALA A 561 -57.56 -21.64 -22.77
N SER A 562 -57.39 -22.01 -24.05
CA SER A 562 -57.04 -21.27 -25.30
C SER A 562 -56.44 -19.84 -25.31
N ALA A 563 -55.67 -19.37 -26.32
CA ALA A 563 -54.92 -19.94 -27.48
C ALA A 563 -54.13 -18.76 -28.19
N PRO A 564 -53.19 -18.98 -29.14
CA PRO A 564 -52.07 -18.01 -29.38
C PRO A 564 -51.92 -17.42 -30.82
N ARG A 565 -50.82 -16.63 -31.00
CA ARG A 565 -50.08 -16.26 -32.25
C ARG A 565 -50.67 -15.14 -33.16
N PRO A 566 -49.93 -14.57 -34.15
CA PRO A 566 -48.58 -14.92 -34.68
C PRO A 566 -47.54 -13.76 -34.81
N SER A 567 -46.39 -14.09 -35.39
CA SER A 567 -45.22 -13.23 -35.75
C SER A 567 -45.25 -12.68 -37.19
N GLN A 568 -44.62 -11.52 -37.43
CA GLN A 568 -44.15 -10.98 -38.73
C GLN A 568 -43.15 -9.83 -38.43
N SER A 569 -41.86 -9.85 -38.82
CA SER A 569 -41.20 -9.63 -40.13
C SER A 569 -40.65 -8.20 -40.32
N SER A 570 -39.35 -8.08 -40.66
CA SER A 570 -38.58 -6.83 -40.88
C SER A 570 -39.04 -6.02 -42.13
N PRO A 571 -38.63 -4.74 -42.32
CA PRO A 571 -37.37 -4.42 -43.06
C PRO A 571 -36.72 -3.05 -42.61
N PRO A 572 -35.94 -2.30 -43.44
CA PRO A 572 -34.53 -2.53 -43.79
C PRO A 572 -33.58 -1.33 -43.50
N SER A 573 -32.32 -1.43 -43.95
CA SER A 573 -31.20 -0.48 -43.77
C SER A 573 -30.96 0.51 -44.93
N HIS A 574 -30.05 1.48 -44.69
CA HIS A 574 -29.36 2.44 -45.60
C HIS A 574 -29.86 3.93 -45.53
N PRO A 575 -29.05 4.93 -45.99
CA PRO A 575 -28.02 5.54 -45.13
C PRO A 575 -28.01 7.09 -45.19
N HIS A 576 -27.20 7.75 -44.34
CA HIS A 576 -26.39 8.93 -44.71
C HIS A 576 -25.39 9.29 -43.60
#